data_AF-A0A8B7JTM6-F1
#
_entry.id   AF-A0A8B7JTM6-F1
#
_cell.length_a   1.000
_cell.length_b   1.000
_cell.length_c   1.000
_cell.angle_alpha   90.00
_cell.angle_beta   90.00
_cell.angle_gamma   90.00
#
_symmetry.space_group_name_H-M   'P 1'
#
loop_
_entity.id
_entity.type
_entity.pdbx_description
1 polymer ?
#
loop_
_entity_poly.entity_id
_entity_poly.type
_entity_poly.pdbx_seq_one_letter_code
_entity_poly.pdbx_strand_id
1 'polypeptide(L)'
;MSQNPDKPHTSEEKLSVLEDDQEESVDNVDQSVRKRIRQSAPGSHRDDTLKSSPPRLVSIEELMETAKGVTNMALAHEIVVNGDFQIKPAELPEHSLEKKVRDIVHKAFWDCLEAQLKEDPPTYDHAIKLLGEIKETLLSFLLPGHTRLRNQITEVLDLDLIKQEAENGALDISKLVEFVIGMMGTLCAPARDEEIKKLKDIHEIVPLFRAIFSVLDLMKMDMANFAVSSIRPKLMQQSAEYERKKFQEFLEKQPNSLDLVTDWLQEAADDLVKLRCKKLLSHCSDDDGAAGGASALCSTAVQNQAYLKLLKWDHVNRPFPETVLMDQTRFQEIQLELEQLLLTGTVLLVTFSAAGSALAGLPGFAEKIKTIIKVLLTGMHLPFSNSKVSGELSCL
;
A
#
# COMPACT_ATOMS: atom_id res chain seq x y z
N MET A 1 53.53 -25.41 41.88
CA MET A 1 53.57 -26.83 42.28
C MET A 1 52.12 -27.25 42.50
N SER A 2 51.43 -27.83 41.50
CA SER A 2 51.26 -29.29 41.28
C SER A 2 50.82 -30.01 42.57
N GLN A 3 49.76 -30.81 42.64
CA GLN A 3 48.95 -31.52 41.64
C GLN A 3 47.71 -32.13 42.33
N ASN A 4 46.60 -32.28 41.60
CA ASN A 4 45.49 -33.25 41.80
C ASN A 4 46.01 -34.70 41.55
N PRO A 5 45.32 -35.82 41.91
CA PRO A 5 43.90 -36.18 41.60
C PRO A 5 43.16 -36.94 42.75
N ASP A 6 41.86 -37.31 42.75
CA ASP A 6 41.02 -38.06 41.80
C ASP A 6 39.49 -37.79 42.00
N LYS A 7 38.70 -38.11 40.96
CA LYS A 7 37.23 -37.96 40.72
C LYS A 7 36.51 -39.34 40.81
N PRO A 8 35.22 -39.57 40.42
CA PRO A 8 33.98 -38.75 40.33
C PRO A 8 32.66 -39.46 40.80
N HIS A 9 31.51 -38.74 40.81
CA HIS A 9 30.15 -39.17 40.35
C HIS A 9 29.16 -37.96 40.40
N THR A 10 28.82 -37.30 39.28
CA THR A 10 27.57 -37.35 38.44
C THR A 10 26.21 -37.09 39.10
N SER A 11 25.55 -35.97 38.75
CA SER A 11 24.26 -35.93 38.01
C SER A 11 23.84 -34.48 37.68
N GLU A 12 23.56 -34.23 36.40
CA GLU A 12 22.93 -33.03 35.83
C GLU A 12 21.44 -33.33 35.57
N GLU A 13 20.54 -32.38 35.82
CA GLU A 13 19.13 -32.43 35.40
C GLU A 13 18.90 -31.43 34.25
N LYS A 14 18.48 -31.97 33.10
CA LYS A 14 17.98 -31.25 31.91
C LYS A 14 16.47 -31.48 31.83
N LEU A 15 15.70 -30.41 31.65
CA LEU A 15 14.29 -30.45 31.26
C LEU A 15 14.18 -30.68 29.74
N SER A 16 13.42 -31.71 29.34
CA SER A 16 12.99 -31.93 27.95
C SER A 16 11.59 -32.54 27.92
N VAL A 17 10.71 -31.90 27.14
CA VAL A 17 9.69 -32.46 26.22
C VAL A 17 8.71 -33.53 26.74
N LEU A 18 7.42 -33.19 26.71
CA LEU A 18 6.24 -34.07 26.64
C LEU A 18 5.17 -33.29 25.83
N GLU A 19 4.32 -33.83 24.97
CA GLU A 19 3.95 -35.19 24.56
C GLU A 19 3.06 -35.06 23.31
N ASP A 20 3.05 -36.08 22.45
CA ASP A 20 2.04 -36.31 21.41
C ASP A 20 1.49 -37.73 21.58
N ASP A 21 0.21 -37.89 21.24
CA ASP A 21 -0.56 -39.11 20.92
C ASP A 21 -0.85 -40.21 21.97
N GLN A 22 -2.14 -40.43 22.28
CA GLN A 22 -3.02 -41.45 21.65
C GLN A 22 -4.20 -41.94 22.55
N GLU A 23 -5.40 -41.92 21.93
CA GLU A 23 -6.53 -42.87 21.97
C GLU A 23 -7.09 -43.47 23.28
N GLU A 24 -8.42 -43.36 23.45
CA GLU A 24 -9.25 -44.51 23.82
C GLU A 24 -10.67 -44.44 23.21
N SER A 25 -11.10 -45.59 22.69
CA SER A 25 -12.34 -45.94 21.99
C SER A 25 -13.45 -46.43 22.91
N VAL A 26 -14.75 -46.21 22.60
CA VAL A 26 -15.85 -47.15 22.96
C VAL A 26 -17.07 -47.04 22.00
N ASP A 27 -17.48 -48.21 21.48
CA ASP A 27 -18.80 -48.71 21.00
C ASP A 27 -19.50 -48.26 19.69
N ASN A 28 -19.18 -48.98 18.60
CA ASN A 28 -19.94 -50.04 17.90
C ASN A 28 -21.49 -49.99 17.68
N VAL A 29 -21.85 -50.55 16.50
CA VAL A 29 -23.14 -51.08 16.01
C VAL A 29 -24.09 -50.10 15.29
N ASP A 30 -24.04 -50.06 13.94
CA ASP A 30 -25.01 -50.84 13.13
C ASP A 30 -24.63 -50.90 11.63
N GLN A 31 -24.91 -52.08 11.05
CA GLN A 31 -25.09 -52.41 9.62
C GLN A 31 -23.91 -52.36 8.63
N SER A 32 -23.22 -53.51 8.58
CA SER A 32 -22.73 -54.10 7.34
C SER A 32 -23.88 -54.58 6.45
N VAL A 33 -23.71 -54.52 5.12
CA VAL A 33 -24.08 -55.54 4.11
C VAL A 33 -24.45 -54.87 2.77
N ARG A 34 -23.51 -54.87 1.81
CA ARG A 34 -23.73 -55.47 0.48
C ARG A 34 -22.38 -55.68 -0.23
N LYS A 35 -22.06 -56.97 -0.34
CA LYS A 35 -20.89 -57.58 -1.00
C LYS A 35 -20.84 -57.30 -2.51
N ARG A 36 -19.70 -56.80 -2.98
CA ARG A 36 -18.67 -57.52 -3.78
C ARG A 36 -19.16 -58.54 -4.85
N ILE A 37 -18.95 -58.22 -6.13
CA ILE A 37 -18.77 -59.14 -7.29
C ILE A 37 -17.65 -58.52 -8.15
N ARG A 38 -16.37 -58.96 -8.08
CA ARG A 38 -15.64 -59.94 -8.95
C ARG A 38 -15.84 -59.68 -10.46
N GLN A 39 -14.87 -59.67 -11.38
CA GLN A 39 -13.46 -60.05 -11.45
C GLN A 39 -12.88 -59.51 -12.79
N SER A 40 -11.55 -59.47 -12.86
CA SER A 40 -10.58 -58.98 -13.85
C SER A 40 -10.45 -59.70 -15.21
N ALA A 41 -10.03 -58.98 -16.27
CA ALA A 41 -9.09 -59.43 -17.34
C ALA A 41 -8.60 -58.23 -18.23
N PRO A 42 -7.46 -58.34 -18.97
CA PRO A 42 -6.51 -57.22 -19.24
C PRO A 42 -6.21 -56.85 -20.71
N GLY A 43 -5.51 -55.72 -20.92
CA GLY A 43 -4.83 -55.25 -22.17
C GLY A 43 -5.59 -54.13 -22.91
N SER A 44 -5.02 -53.12 -23.58
CA SER A 44 -3.65 -52.69 -23.92
C SER A 44 -3.73 -51.25 -24.50
N HIS A 45 -2.61 -50.52 -24.50
CA HIS A 45 -2.28 -49.27 -25.23
C HIS A 45 -2.82 -47.89 -24.82
N ARG A 46 -1.90 -47.13 -24.18
CA ARG A 46 -1.52 -45.71 -24.37
C ARG A 46 -2.38 -44.83 -25.29
N ASP A 47 -2.97 -43.79 -24.70
CA ASP A 47 -2.90 -42.41 -25.20
C ASP A 47 -3.13 -41.44 -24.04
N ASP A 48 -2.05 -40.81 -23.55
CA ASP A 48 -2.08 -39.79 -22.49
C ASP A 48 -2.54 -38.45 -23.10
N THR A 49 -3.85 -38.27 -23.21
CA THR A 49 -4.43 -36.93 -23.36
C THR A 49 -4.46 -36.29 -21.98
N LEU A 50 -3.71 -35.19 -21.79
CA LEU A 50 -3.77 -34.34 -20.61
C LEU A 50 -5.23 -34.02 -20.28
N LYS A 51 -5.73 -34.58 -19.18
CA LYS A 51 -7.06 -34.28 -18.65
C LYS A 51 -7.01 -32.87 -18.08
N SER A 52 -7.59 -31.90 -18.80
CA SER A 52 -7.93 -30.61 -18.20
C SER A 52 -8.89 -30.86 -17.05
N SER A 53 -8.47 -30.52 -15.83
CA SER A 53 -9.35 -30.54 -14.66
C SER A 53 -10.58 -29.64 -14.92
N PRO A 54 -11.79 -30.01 -14.46
CA PRO A 54 -12.96 -29.15 -14.60
C PRO A 54 -12.76 -27.83 -13.85
N PRO A 55 -13.31 -26.70 -14.33
CA PRO A 55 -13.19 -25.42 -13.64
C PRO A 55 -13.84 -25.52 -12.27
N ARG A 56 -13.04 -25.30 -11.21
CA ARG A 56 -13.52 -25.22 -9.84
C ARG A 56 -14.40 -23.98 -9.74
N LEU A 57 -15.67 -24.16 -9.39
CA LEU A 57 -16.56 -23.04 -9.07
C LEU A 57 -16.05 -22.40 -7.78
N VAL A 58 -15.36 -21.26 -7.90
CA VAL A 58 -14.88 -20.47 -6.76
C VAL A 58 -16.10 -19.82 -6.10
N SER A 59 -16.23 -19.97 -4.78
CA SER A 59 -17.33 -19.36 -4.04
C SER A 59 -17.13 -17.84 -3.93
N ILE A 60 -18.22 -17.06 -3.80
CA ILE A 60 -18.15 -15.59 -3.65
C ILE A 60 -17.31 -15.20 -2.42
N GLU A 61 -17.41 -15.98 -1.34
CA GLU A 61 -16.61 -15.75 -0.13
C GLU A 61 -15.11 -15.93 -0.41
N GLU A 62 -14.75 -17.00 -1.12
CA GLU A 62 -13.35 -17.27 -1.50
C GLU A 62 -12.82 -16.20 -2.47
N LEU A 63 -13.67 -15.63 -3.32
CA LEU A 63 -13.32 -14.48 -4.17
C LEU A 63 -13.07 -13.21 -3.33
N MET A 64 -13.93 -12.90 -2.36
CA MET A 64 -13.77 -11.73 -1.49
C MET A 64 -12.54 -11.85 -0.58
N GLU A 65 -12.28 -13.03 -0.01
CA GLU A 65 -11.05 -13.27 0.76
C GLU A 65 -9.80 -13.13 -0.10
N THR A 66 -9.85 -13.62 -1.35
CA THR A 66 -8.74 -13.47 -2.29
C THR A 66 -8.54 -12.01 -2.68
N ALA A 67 -9.61 -11.26 -2.93
CA ALA A 67 -9.54 -9.82 -3.22
C ALA A 67 -8.89 -9.04 -2.07
N LYS A 68 -9.35 -9.26 -0.83
CA LYS A 68 -8.74 -8.67 0.38
C LYS A 68 -7.27 -9.07 0.56
N GLY A 69 -6.94 -10.31 0.21
CA GLY A 69 -5.55 -10.80 0.23
C GLY A 69 -4.65 -10.04 -0.75
N VAL A 70 -5.14 -9.80 -1.97
CA VAL A 70 -4.43 -9.07 -3.02
C VAL A 70 -4.31 -7.58 -2.68
N THR A 71 -5.34 -6.94 -2.13
CA THR A 71 -5.26 -5.53 -1.71
C THR A 71 -4.26 -5.33 -0.58
N ASN A 72 -4.23 -6.26 0.39
CA ASN A 72 -3.27 -6.20 1.49
C ASN A 72 -1.82 -6.43 1.00
N MET A 73 -1.63 -7.33 0.03
CA MET A 73 -0.33 -7.54 -0.61
C MET A 73 0.14 -6.30 -1.37
N ALA A 74 -0.74 -5.72 -2.21
CA ALA A 74 -0.44 -4.49 -2.94
C ALA A 74 -0.12 -3.33 -2.00
N LEU A 75 -0.85 -3.18 -0.89
CA LEU A 75 -0.56 -2.17 0.13
C LEU A 75 0.80 -2.40 0.80
N ALA A 76 1.11 -3.64 1.18
CA ALA A 76 2.40 -3.97 1.79
C ALA A 76 3.57 -3.69 0.84
N HIS A 77 3.41 -4.04 -0.43
CA HIS A 77 4.35 -3.74 -1.50
C HIS A 77 4.54 -2.22 -1.65
N GLU A 78 3.45 -1.45 -1.73
CA GLU A 78 3.51 0.01 -1.84
C GLU A 78 4.21 0.66 -0.65
N ILE A 79 3.94 0.23 0.59
CA ILE A 79 4.62 0.75 1.79
C ILE A 79 6.13 0.49 1.74
N VAL A 80 6.56 -0.64 1.18
CA VAL A 80 7.97 -1.07 1.14
C VAL A 80 8.73 -0.41 0.00
N VAL A 81 8.16 -0.41 -1.20
CA VAL A 81 8.85 0.04 -2.41
C VAL A 81 8.71 1.55 -2.60
N ASN A 82 7.65 2.20 -2.11
CA ASN A 82 7.52 3.66 -2.13
C ASN A 82 8.03 4.28 -0.82
N GLY A 83 9.26 4.82 -0.85
CA GLY A 83 9.87 5.51 0.28
C GLY A 83 9.10 6.73 0.76
N ASP A 84 8.31 7.36 -0.10
CA ASP A 84 7.50 8.53 0.23
C ASP A 84 6.03 8.19 0.47
N PHE A 85 5.71 6.90 0.66
CA PHE A 85 4.34 6.48 0.92
C PHE A 85 3.77 7.21 2.16
N GLN A 86 2.64 7.87 1.95
CA GLN A 86 1.86 8.55 2.97
C GLN A 86 0.38 8.27 2.74
N ILE A 87 -0.33 7.99 3.82
CA ILE A 87 -1.79 7.96 3.87
C ILE A 87 -2.27 9.38 3.67
N LYS A 88 -3.06 9.57 2.60
CA LYS A 88 -3.67 10.85 2.24
C LYS A 88 -5.14 10.88 2.66
N PRO A 89 -5.70 12.07 2.91
CA PRO A 89 -7.15 12.22 3.07
C PRO A 89 -7.90 11.67 1.86
N ALA A 90 -9.02 11.01 2.10
CA ALA A 90 -9.92 10.59 1.05
C ALA A 90 -10.60 11.83 0.43
N GLU A 91 -10.06 12.31 -0.68
CA GLU A 91 -10.65 13.42 -1.43
C GLU A 91 -11.81 12.91 -2.28
N LEU A 92 -13.03 13.27 -1.87
CA LEU A 92 -14.19 13.04 -2.72
C LEU A 92 -14.20 14.02 -3.90
N PRO A 93 -14.56 13.57 -5.12
CA PRO A 93 -14.70 14.45 -6.28
C PRO A 93 -15.66 15.61 -5.98
N GLU A 94 -15.28 16.83 -6.41
CA GLU A 94 -16.00 18.08 -6.08
C GLU A 94 -17.49 18.10 -6.48
N HIS A 95 -17.87 17.28 -7.46
CA HIS A 95 -19.24 17.19 -7.96
C HIS A 95 -19.94 15.88 -7.61
N SER A 96 -19.33 15.04 -6.77
CA SER A 96 -19.95 13.79 -6.33
C SER A 96 -21.18 14.08 -5.46
N LEU A 97 -22.22 13.25 -5.61
CA LEU A 97 -23.40 13.29 -4.75
C LEU A 97 -22.99 13.05 -3.29
N GLU A 98 -22.07 12.12 -3.06
CA GLU A 98 -21.58 11.78 -1.73
C GLU A 98 -20.97 13.00 -1.01
N LYS A 99 -20.13 13.79 -1.69
CA LYS A 99 -19.54 15.00 -1.10
C LYS A 99 -20.62 16.01 -0.72
N LYS A 100 -21.58 16.27 -1.62
CA LYS A 100 -22.69 17.18 -1.35
C LYS A 100 -23.53 16.72 -0.16
N VAL A 101 -23.83 15.43 -0.09
CA VAL A 101 -24.58 14.86 1.05
C VAL A 101 -23.80 15.03 2.35
N ARG A 102 -22.51 14.71 2.35
CA ARG A 102 -21.62 14.89 3.51
C ARG A 102 -21.58 16.35 3.97
N ASP A 103 -21.38 17.28 3.06
CA ASP A 103 -21.32 18.71 3.36
C ASP A 103 -22.65 19.25 3.91
N ILE A 104 -23.79 18.81 3.35
CA ILE A 104 -25.13 19.19 3.84
C ILE A 104 -25.36 18.65 5.25
N VAL A 105 -25.02 17.39 5.51
CA VAL A 105 -25.19 16.76 6.83
C VAL A 105 -24.31 17.44 7.87
N HIS A 106 -23.02 17.68 7.55
CA HIS A 106 -22.10 18.38 8.45
C HIS A 106 -22.60 19.79 8.74
N LYS A 107 -23.05 20.53 7.71
CA LYS A 107 -23.61 21.86 7.88
C LYS A 107 -24.83 21.84 8.80
N ALA A 108 -25.79 20.96 8.54
CA ALA A 108 -27.00 20.83 9.35
C ALA A 108 -26.69 20.52 10.82
N PHE A 109 -25.70 19.64 11.08
CA PHE A 109 -25.24 19.34 12.43
C PHE A 109 -24.74 20.59 13.17
N TRP A 110 -23.86 21.38 12.52
CA TRP A 110 -23.33 22.58 13.15
C TRP A 110 -24.36 23.70 13.29
N ASP A 111 -25.28 23.83 12.34
CA ASP A 111 -26.39 24.78 12.42
C ASP A 111 -27.31 24.42 13.61
N CYS A 112 -27.56 23.14 13.85
CA CYS A 112 -28.27 22.66 15.04
C CYS A 112 -27.51 22.95 16.34
N LEU A 113 -26.20 22.71 16.39
CA LEU A 113 -25.38 23.04 17.58
C LEU A 113 -25.43 24.54 17.88
N GLU A 114 -25.32 25.38 16.86
CA GLU A 114 -25.40 26.83 17.01
C GLU A 114 -26.78 27.28 17.50
N ALA A 115 -27.85 26.66 17.00
CA ALA A 115 -29.20 26.92 17.47
C ALA A 115 -29.37 26.57 18.95
N GLN A 116 -28.90 25.40 19.38
CA GLN A 116 -29.00 24.94 20.78
C GLN A 116 -28.24 25.82 21.76
N LEU A 117 -27.06 26.32 21.37
CA LEU A 117 -26.28 27.23 22.21
C LEU A 117 -26.90 28.63 22.31
N LYS A 118 -27.80 28.99 21.40
CA LYS A 118 -28.54 30.27 21.40
C LYS A 118 -29.90 30.20 22.09
N GLU A 119 -30.36 29.01 22.49
CA GLU A 119 -31.60 28.85 23.28
C GLU A 119 -31.44 29.47 24.68
N ASP A 120 -32.56 29.83 25.31
CA ASP A 120 -32.61 30.37 26.68
C ASP A 120 -33.55 29.50 27.54
N PRO A 121 -33.04 28.60 28.42
CA PRO A 121 -31.62 28.35 28.70
C PRO A 121 -30.90 27.55 27.59
N PRO A 122 -29.57 27.69 27.45
CA PRO A 122 -28.81 26.98 26.43
C PRO A 122 -28.75 25.48 26.67
N THR A 123 -28.90 24.71 25.60
CA THR A 123 -28.84 23.24 25.63
C THR A 123 -27.45 22.75 25.20
N TYR A 124 -26.77 21.94 26.02
CA TYR A 124 -25.38 21.50 25.77
C TYR A 124 -25.25 20.05 25.24
N ASP A 125 -26.34 19.36 24.95
CA ASP A 125 -26.34 17.93 24.60
C ASP A 125 -25.39 17.58 23.44
N HIS A 126 -25.40 18.35 22.35
CA HIS A 126 -24.51 18.09 21.21
C HIS A 126 -23.05 18.46 21.52
N ALA A 127 -22.81 19.51 22.30
CA ALA A 127 -21.46 19.90 22.72
C ALA A 127 -20.81 18.82 23.60
N ILE A 128 -21.57 18.20 24.50
CA ILE A 128 -21.10 17.10 25.36
C ILE A 128 -20.76 15.86 24.51
N LYS A 129 -21.55 15.55 23.49
CA LYS A 129 -21.23 14.45 22.54
C LYS A 129 -19.93 14.71 21.79
N LEU A 130 -19.75 15.92 21.26
CA LEU A 130 -18.51 16.33 20.59
C LEU A 130 -17.30 16.24 21.52
N LEU A 131 -17.46 16.62 22.78
CA LEU A 131 -16.42 16.47 23.79
C LEU A 131 -16.07 14.99 24.04
N GLY A 132 -17.08 14.11 24.05
CA GLY A 132 -16.88 12.67 24.12
C GLY A 132 -16.06 12.15 22.94
N GLU A 133 -16.36 12.59 21.72
CA GLU A 133 -15.58 12.23 20.53
C GLU A 133 -14.13 12.76 20.61
N ILE A 134 -13.92 13.97 21.12
CA ILE A 134 -12.60 14.54 21.36
C ILE A 134 -11.84 13.69 22.38
N LYS A 135 -12.49 13.33 23.50
CA LYS A 135 -11.91 12.47 24.54
C LYS A 135 -11.44 11.14 23.95
N GLU A 136 -12.32 10.44 23.23
CA GLU A 136 -11.97 9.15 22.62
C GLU A 136 -10.85 9.30 21.59
N THR A 137 -10.87 10.37 20.79
CA THR A 137 -9.81 10.67 19.82
C THR A 137 -8.47 10.91 20.52
N LEU A 138 -8.42 11.73 21.58
CA LEU A 138 -7.20 11.98 22.34
C LEU A 138 -6.67 10.69 23.00
N LEU A 139 -7.56 9.85 23.53
CA LEU A 139 -7.20 8.55 24.10
C LEU A 139 -6.67 7.57 23.05
N SER A 140 -7.14 7.66 21.80
CA SER A 140 -6.68 6.81 20.69
C SER A 140 -5.22 7.09 20.29
N PHE A 141 -4.71 8.30 20.53
CA PHE A 141 -3.31 8.65 20.28
C PHE A 141 -2.34 8.12 21.35
N LEU A 142 -2.86 7.65 22.49
CA LEU A 142 -2.03 7.18 23.58
C LEU A 142 -1.65 5.72 23.42
N LEU A 143 -0.34 5.45 23.47
CA LEU A 143 0.18 4.09 23.62
C LEU A 143 -0.23 3.48 24.98
N PRO A 144 -0.30 2.15 25.09
CA PRO A 144 -0.68 1.46 26.34
C PRO A 144 0.13 1.88 27.57
N GLY A 145 1.39 2.31 27.40
CA GLY A 145 2.25 2.76 28.49
C GLY A 145 1.97 4.18 29.03
N HIS A 146 1.10 4.98 28.39
CA HIS A 146 0.84 6.38 28.76
C HIS A 146 -0.26 6.53 29.84
N THR A 147 -0.19 5.74 30.92
CA THR A 147 -1.24 5.68 31.95
C THR A 147 -1.52 7.03 32.61
N ARG A 148 -0.47 7.85 32.85
CA ARG A 148 -0.62 9.18 33.49
C ARG A 148 -1.48 10.12 32.64
N LEU A 149 -1.18 10.23 31.35
CA LEU A 149 -1.93 11.10 30.42
C LEU A 149 -3.35 10.58 30.22
N ARG A 150 -3.51 9.25 30.11
CA ARG A 150 -4.83 8.60 30.02
C ARG A 150 -5.71 8.95 31.22
N ASN A 151 -5.17 8.85 32.44
CA ASN A 151 -5.89 9.19 33.66
C ASN A 151 -6.26 10.67 33.68
N GLN A 152 -5.33 11.56 33.34
CA GLN A 152 -5.57 13.00 33.30
C GLN A 152 -6.69 13.38 32.31
N ILE A 153 -6.71 12.78 31.11
CA ILE A 153 -7.78 12.99 30.13
C ILE A 153 -9.11 12.46 30.67
N THR A 154 -9.10 11.29 31.29
CA THR A 154 -10.33 10.63 31.77
C THR A 154 -10.96 11.39 32.94
N GLU A 155 -10.14 11.94 33.82
CA GLU A 155 -10.55 12.71 35.01
C GLU A 155 -11.08 14.09 34.64
N VAL A 156 -10.40 14.83 33.75
CA VAL A 156 -10.82 16.17 33.36
C VAL A 156 -11.98 16.14 32.37
N LEU A 157 -12.01 15.18 31.44
CA LEU A 157 -13.10 14.99 30.47
C LEU A 157 -14.10 13.93 30.97
N ASP A 158 -14.60 14.07 32.20
CA ASP A 158 -15.69 13.24 32.70
C ASP A 158 -17.03 13.79 32.18
N LEU A 159 -17.65 13.05 31.26
CA LEU A 159 -18.88 13.49 30.58
C LEU A 159 -20.07 13.57 31.53
N ASP A 160 -20.12 12.72 32.56
CA ASP A 160 -21.22 12.72 33.52
C ASP A 160 -21.12 13.94 34.43
N LEU A 161 -19.90 14.25 34.89
CA LEU A 161 -19.64 15.46 35.68
C LEU A 161 -19.91 16.73 34.87
N ILE A 162 -19.40 16.80 33.63
CA ILE A 162 -19.59 17.97 32.76
C ILE A 162 -21.07 18.18 32.44
N LYS A 163 -21.83 17.11 32.24
CA LYS A 163 -23.28 17.20 32.07
C LYS A 163 -23.96 17.78 33.31
N GLN A 164 -23.59 17.32 34.50
CA GLN A 164 -24.13 17.85 35.75
C GLN A 164 -23.76 19.34 35.96
N GLU A 165 -22.53 19.73 35.64
CA GLU A 165 -22.10 21.13 35.72
C GLU A 165 -22.86 22.02 34.73
N ALA A 166 -23.15 21.50 33.53
CA ALA A 166 -23.93 22.21 32.51
C ALA A 166 -25.38 22.44 32.95
N GLU A 167 -26.06 21.41 33.47
CA GLU A 167 -27.44 21.49 33.96
C GLU A 167 -27.61 22.48 35.13
N ASN A 168 -26.56 22.63 35.95
CA ASN A 168 -26.54 23.55 37.09
C ASN A 168 -25.95 24.94 36.76
N GLY A 169 -25.59 25.20 35.50
CA GLY A 169 -25.01 26.48 35.07
C GLY A 169 -23.62 26.79 35.65
N ALA A 170 -22.89 25.77 36.10
CA ALA A 170 -21.56 25.87 36.71
C ALA A 170 -20.40 25.52 35.74
N LEU A 171 -20.71 25.06 34.53
CA LEU A 171 -19.71 24.62 33.55
C LEU A 171 -18.82 25.78 33.06
N ASP A 172 -17.51 25.61 33.21
CA ASP A 172 -16.48 26.52 32.66
C ASP A 172 -15.94 25.99 31.34
N ILE A 173 -16.57 26.41 30.24
CA ILE A 173 -16.22 25.98 28.87
C ILE A 173 -14.79 26.43 28.51
N SER A 174 -14.36 27.61 28.95
CA SER A 174 -13.04 28.16 28.61
C SER A 174 -11.92 27.28 29.16
N LYS A 175 -12.01 26.88 30.44
CA LYS A 175 -11.02 25.97 31.06
C LYS A 175 -10.97 24.61 30.36
N LEU A 176 -12.13 24.07 30.01
CA LEU A 176 -12.24 22.78 29.32
C LEU A 176 -11.55 22.83 27.96
N VAL A 177 -11.77 23.88 27.19
CA VAL A 177 -11.15 24.04 25.88
C VAL A 177 -9.64 24.30 26.00
N GLU A 178 -9.20 25.11 26.96
CA GLU A 178 -7.77 25.31 27.24
C GLU A 178 -7.07 23.98 27.55
N PHE A 179 -7.73 23.09 28.32
CA PHE A 179 -7.22 21.75 28.59
C PHE A 179 -7.12 20.91 27.32
N VAL A 180 -8.17 20.88 26.49
CA VAL A 180 -8.17 20.13 25.22
C VAL A 180 -7.07 20.62 24.29
N ILE A 181 -6.95 21.94 24.07
CA ILE A 181 -5.90 22.52 23.23
C ILE A 181 -4.51 22.24 23.80
N GLY A 182 -4.35 22.32 25.13
CA GLY A 182 -3.09 21.98 25.81
C GLY A 182 -2.71 20.51 25.63
N MET A 183 -3.69 19.61 25.72
CA MET A 183 -3.48 18.18 25.50
C MET A 183 -3.13 17.89 24.04
N MET A 184 -3.85 18.50 23.09
CA MET A 184 -3.52 18.40 21.66
C MET A 184 -2.10 18.90 21.38
N GLY A 185 -1.70 20.04 21.96
CA GLY A 185 -0.34 20.58 21.84
C GLY A 185 0.75 19.68 22.44
N THR A 186 0.39 18.81 23.41
CA THR A 186 1.34 17.85 23.99
C THR A 186 1.47 16.58 23.14
N LEU A 187 0.41 16.22 22.39
CA LEU A 187 0.34 14.99 21.61
C LEU A 187 0.67 15.19 20.12
N CYS A 188 0.62 16.42 19.61
CA CYS A 188 0.86 16.70 18.20
C CYS A 188 2.34 16.68 17.81
N ALA A 189 2.60 16.53 16.51
CA ALA A 189 3.93 16.71 15.97
C ALA A 189 4.30 18.21 15.94
N PRO A 190 5.60 18.59 16.03
CA PRO A 190 6.04 19.99 16.01
C PRO A 190 5.57 20.78 14.78
N ALA A 191 5.31 20.10 13.66
CA ALA A 191 4.78 20.71 12.44
C ALA A 191 3.38 21.30 12.61
N ARG A 192 2.64 20.93 13.68
CA ARG A 192 1.27 21.36 13.97
C ARG A 192 1.16 22.43 15.05
N ASP A 193 2.29 22.86 15.62
CA ASP A 193 2.29 23.84 16.71
C ASP A 193 1.65 25.17 16.30
N GLU A 194 1.76 25.56 15.03
CA GLU A 194 1.14 26.78 14.50
C GLU A 194 -0.38 26.65 14.39
N GLU A 195 -0.90 25.49 13.98
CA GLU A 195 -2.33 25.21 13.99
C GLU A 195 -2.91 25.20 15.41
N ILE A 196 -2.19 24.62 16.38
CA ILE A 196 -2.59 24.63 17.79
C ILE A 196 -2.63 26.05 18.35
N LYS A 197 -1.70 26.92 17.97
CA LYS A 197 -1.73 28.35 18.35
C LYS A 197 -2.98 29.04 17.81
N LYS A 198 -3.34 28.82 16.54
CA LYS A 198 -4.54 29.41 15.92
C LYS A 198 -5.83 29.00 16.65
N LEU A 199 -5.89 27.81 17.25
CA LEU A 199 -7.05 27.40 18.05
C LEU A 199 -7.28 28.29 19.27
N LYS A 200 -6.21 28.88 19.85
CA LYS A 200 -6.32 29.75 21.02
C LYS A 200 -6.91 31.13 20.70
N ASP A 201 -6.86 31.54 19.44
CA ASP A 201 -7.36 32.83 18.98
C ASP A 201 -8.87 32.81 18.67
N ILE A 202 -9.51 31.63 18.68
CA ILE A 202 -10.93 31.47 18.36
C ILE A 202 -11.75 31.53 19.65
N HIS A 203 -12.62 32.54 19.76
CA HIS A 203 -13.45 32.77 20.96
C HIS A 203 -14.87 32.22 20.84
N GLU A 204 -15.36 31.93 19.62
CA GLU A 204 -16.68 31.37 19.40
C GLU A 204 -16.68 29.84 19.50
N ILE A 205 -17.62 29.26 20.25
CA ILE A 205 -17.66 27.83 20.57
C ILE A 205 -17.77 26.94 19.32
N VAL A 206 -18.69 27.24 18.40
CA VAL A 206 -18.94 26.40 17.22
C VAL A 206 -17.76 26.42 16.24
N PRO A 207 -17.21 27.59 15.83
CA PRO A 207 -15.98 27.64 15.04
C PRO A 207 -14.79 26.96 15.71
N LEU A 208 -14.69 27.05 17.04
CA LEU A 208 -13.61 26.43 17.81
C LEU A 208 -13.69 24.90 17.77
N PHE A 209 -14.87 24.31 18.00
CA PHE A 209 -15.05 22.87 17.82
C PHE A 209 -14.71 22.43 16.39
N ARG A 210 -15.19 23.15 15.36
CA ARG A 210 -14.85 22.84 13.96
C ARG A 210 -13.34 22.84 13.73
N ALA A 211 -12.64 23.84 14.24
CA ALA A 211 -11.19 23.95 14.11
C ALA A 211 -10.46 22.84 14.89
N ILE A 212 -10.91 22.50 16.10
CA ILE A 212 -10.37 21.39 16.89
C ILE A 212 -10.49 20.07 16.12
N PHE A 213 -11.67 19.73 15.59
CA PHE A 213 -11.85 18.50 14.81
C PHE A 213 -10.98 18.48 13.55
N SER A 214 -10.87 19.61 12.86
CA SER A 214 -9.98 19.72 11.70
C SER A 214 -8.52 19.41 12.06
N VAL A 215 -8.03 19.89 13.21
CA VAL A 215 -6.66 19.60 13.66
C VAL A 215 -6.54 18.16 14.17
N LEU A 216 -7.54 17.62 14.86
CA LEU A 216 -7.56 16.22 15.30
C LEU A 216 -7.51 15.25 14.12
N ASP A 217 -8.22 15.54 13.02
CA ASP A 217 -8.18 14.68 11.82
C ASP A 217 -6.80 14.72 11.15
N LEU A 218 -6.14 15.88 11.15
CA LEU A 218 -4.75 15.99 10.71
C LEU A 218 -3.81 15.21 11.63
N MET A 219 -4.00 15.27 12.95
CA MET A 219 -3.22 14.48 13.92
C MET A 219 -3.42 12.98 13.73
N LYS A 220 -4.64 12.51 13.41
CA LYS A 220 -4.89 11.08 13.07
C LYS A 220 -4.05 10.65 11.87
N MET A 221 -3.99 11.49 10.84
CA MET A 221 -3.17 11.22 9.66
C MET A 221 -1.68 11.21 9.98
N ASP A 222 -1.21 12.18 10.77
CA ASP A 222 0.18 12.25 11.22
C ASP A 222 0.57 10.97 11.99
N MET A 223 -0.33 10.47 12.86
CA MET A 223 -0.12 9.22 13.60
C MET A 223 -0.13 7.98 12.73
N ALA A 224 -1.04 7.89 11.76
CA ALA A 224 -1.07 6.80 10.81
C ALA A 224 0.22 6.76 9.97
N ASN A 225 0.66 7.91 9.46
CA ASN A 225 1.89 8.05 8.69
C ASN A 225 3.15 7.74 9.51
N PHE A 226 3.17 8.15 10.78
CA PHE A 226 4.24 7.79 11.71
C PHE A 226 4.29 6.28 11.98
N ALA A 227 3.12 5.64 12.17
CA ALA A 227 3.03 4.20 12.36
C ALA A 227 3.54 3.41 11.14
N VAL A 228 3.14 3.83 9.93
CA VAL A 228 3.63 3.25 8.67
C VAL A 228 5.15 3.41 8.56
N SER A 229 5.67 4.60 8.82
CA SER A 229 7.12 4.86 8.78
C SER A 229 7.89 4.02 9.82
N SER A 230 7.30 3.80 10.99
CA SER A 230 7.90 3.03 12.08
C SER A 230 7.93 1.52 11.81
N ILE A 231 6.91 0.98 11.13
CA ILE A 231 6.84 -0.44 10.80
C ILE A 231 7.58 -0.80 9.49
N ARG A 232 7.77 0.17 8.58
CA ARG A 232 8.44 -0.04 7.29
C ARG A 232 9.76 -0.82 7.38
N PRO A 233 10.71 -0.55 8.29
CA PRO A 233 11.96 -1.32 8.36
C PRO A 233 11.74 -2.81 8.62
N LYS A 234 10.73 -3.15 9.43
CA LYS A 234 10.36 -4.55 9.72
C LYS A 234 9.67 -5.20 8.51
N LEU A 235 8.81 -4.45 7.83
CA LEU A 235 8.17 -4.91 6.59
C LEU A 235 9.22 -5.17 5.50
N MET A 236 10.20 -4.27 5.33
CA MET A 236 11.27 -4.46 4.34
C MET A 236 12.01 -5.79 4.54
N GLN A 237 12.29 -6.16 5.80
CA GLN A 237 12.99 -7.42 6.12
C GLN A 237 12.21 -8.67 5.69
N GLN A 238 10.87 -8.65 5.75
CA GLN A 238 10.01 -9.82 5.50
C GLN A 238 9.20 -9.72 4.20
N SER A 239 9.31 -8.59 3.48
CA SER A 239 8.49 -8.26 2.30
C SER A 239 8.58 -9.31 1.20
N ALA A 240 9.80 -9.69 0.80
CA ALA A 240 10.02 -10.65 -0.28
C ALA A 240 9.42 -12.03 0.03
N GLU A 241 9.52 -12.50 1.28
CA GLU A 241 8.94 -13.78 1.71
C GLU A 241 7.42 -13.70 1.74
N TYR A 242 6.88 -12.59 2.23
CA TYR A 242 5.44 -12.35 2.29
C TYR A 242 4.81 -12.29 0.89
N GLU A 243 5.39 -11.49 -0.02
CA GLU A 243 4.94 -11.39 -1.40
C GLU A 243 5.02 -12.74 -2.11
N ARG A 244 6.14 -13.46 -1.96
CA ARG A 244 6.30 -14.80 -2.55
C ARG A 244 5.23 -15.77 -2.04
N LYS A 245 4.97 -15.79 -0.74
CA LYS A 245 3.94 -16.66 -0.15
C LYS A 245 2.55 -16.30 -0.67
N LYS A 246 2.20 -15.02 -0.70
CA LYS A 246 0.89 -14.55 -1.18
C LYS A 246 0.69 -14.78 -2.67
N PHE A 247 1.73 -14.57 -3.46
CA PHE A 247 1.72 -14.88 -4.87
C PHE A 247 1.59 -16.39 -5.12
N GLN A 248 2.26 -17.22 -4.33
CA GLN A 248 2.11 -18.68 -4.40
C GLN A 248 0.67 -19.12 -4.08
N GLU A 249 0.06 -18.58 -3.02
CA GLU A 249 -1.34 -18.83 -2.67
C GLU A 249 -2.29 -18.41 -3.82
N PHE A 250 -1.97 -17.31 -4.51
CA PHE A 250 -2.72 -16.86 -5.69
C PHE A 250 -2.59 -17.83 -6.87
N LEU A 251 -1.37 -18.30 -7.17
CA LEU A 251 -1.11 -19.28 -8.24
C LEU A 251 -1.80 -20.63 -8.00
N GLU A 252 -1.85 -21.09 -6.75
CA GLU A 252 -2.54 -22.33 -6.39
C GLU A 252 -4.05 -22.26 -6.65
N LYS A 253 -4.64 -21.06 -6.48
CA LYS A 253 -6.05 -20.81 -6.79
C LYS A 253 -6.29 -20.58 -8.28
N GLN A 254 -5.32 -20.02 -9.00
CA GLN A 254 -5.41 -19.74 -10.44
C GLN A 254 -4.16 -20.21 -11.21
N PRO A 255 -4.07 -21.50 -11.58
CA PRO A 255 -2.88 -22.07 -12.20
C PRO A 255 -2.60 -21.57 -13.63
N ASN A 256 -3.60 -21.05 -14.35
CA ASN A 256 -3.47 -20.53 -15.72
C ASN A 256 -3.44 -18.99 -15.77
N SER A 257 -2.89 -18.34 -14.75
CA SER A 257 -2.91 -16.86 -14.62
C SER A 257 -1.61 -16.18 -15.08
N LEU A 258 -0.69 -16.90 -15.73
CA LEU A 258 0.64 -16.40 -16.10
C LEU A 258 0.85 -16.29 -17.62
N ASP A 259 -0.24 -16.20 -18.37
CA ASP A 259 -0.20 -16.16 -19.83
C ASP A 259 0.52 -14.88 -20.30
N LEU A 260 0.25 -13.72 -19.69
CA LEU A 260 0.88 -12.46 -20.11
C LEU A 260 2.36 -12.40 -19.75
N VAL A 261 2.76 -12.94 -18.58
CA VAL A 261 4.18 -13.08 -18.22
C VAL A 261 4.91 -13.97 -19.24
N THR A 262 4.30 -15.08 -19.64
CA THR A 262 4.91 -16.03 -20.56
C THR A 262 5.10 -15.40 -21.94
N ASP A 263 4.06 -14.75 -22.47
CA ASP A 263 4.12 -14.02 -23.74
C ASP A 263 5.17 -12.91 -23.72
N TRP A 264 5.20 -12.11 -22.64
CA TRP A 264 6.18 -11.03 -22.47
C TRP A 264 7.63 -11.53 -22.46
N LEU A 265 7.91 -12.62 -21.73
CA LEU A 265 9.25 -13.22 -21.68
C LEU A 265 9.64 -13.87 -23.02
N GLN A 266 8.69 -14.52 -23.70
CA GLN A 266 8.92 -15.13 -25.00
C GLN A 266 9.25 -14.05 -26.05
N GLU A 267 8.49 -12.96 -26.09
CA GLU A 267 8.78 -11.83 -26.97
C GLU A 267 10.18 -11.25 -26.71
N ALA A 268 10.60 -11.16 -25.45
CA ALA A 268 11.94 -10.67 -25.08
C ALA A 268 13.05 -11.63 -25.55
N ALA A 269 12.84 -12.93 -25.41
CA ALA A 269 13.75 -13.96 -25.89
C ALA A 269 13.91 -13.90 -27.42
N ASP A 270 12.80 -13.82 -28.15
CA ASP A 270 12.79 -13.76 -29.62
C ASP A 270 13.55 -12.53 -30.14
N ASP A 271 13.41 -11.38 -29.47
CA ASP A 271 14.12 -10.17 -29.88
C ASP A 271 15.63 -10.24 -29.62
N LEU A 272 16.06 -10.92 -28.54
CA LEU A 272 17.48 -11.20 -28.32
C LEU A 272 18.04 -12.14 -29.40
N VAL A 273 17.29 -13.16 -29.81
CA VAL A 273 17.68 -14.03 -30.92
C VAL A 273 17.84 -13.22 -32.19
N LYS A 274 16.85 -12.39 -32.55
CA LYS A 274 16.90 -11.52 -33.74
C LYS A 274 18.10 -10.59 -33.72
N LEU A 275 18.40 -9.97 -32.57
CA LEU A 275 19.54 -9.06 -32.42
C LEU A 275 20.88 -9.79 -32.62
N ARG A 276 21.01 -10.99 -32.05
CA ARG A 276 22.21 -11.83 -32.22
C ARG A 276 22.38 -12.27 -33.67
N CYS A 277 21.29 -12.68 -34.35
CA CYS A 277 21.32 -13.03 -35.76
C CYS A 277 21.72 -11.84 -36.66
N LYS A 278 21.20 -10.63 -36.40
CA LYS A 278 21.61 -9.41 -37.13
C LYS A 278 23.08 -9.07 -36.93
N LYS A 279 23.61 -9.24 -35.71
CA LYS A 279 25.01 -8.96 -35.40
C LYS A 279 25.97 -9.95 -36.05
N LEU A 280 25.59 -11.23 -36.13
CA LEU A 280 26.34 -12.26 -36.84
C LEU A 280 26.36 -12.03 -38.35
N LEU A 281 25.22 -11.63 -38.95
CA LEU A 281 25.15 -11.31 -40.37
C LEU A 281 25.99 -10.07 -40.77
N SER A 282 26.25 -9.15 -39.83
CA SER A 282 27.14 -7.99 -40.05
C SER A 282 28.64 -8.33 -39.95
N HIS A 283 29.01 -9.50 -39.42
CA HIS A 283 30.40 -9.89 -39.16
C HIS A 283 30.90 -11.04 -40.05
N CYS A 284 30.08 -11.52 -41.00
CA CYS A 284 30.52 -12.50 -42.00
C CYS A 284 31.17 -11.81 -43.20
N SER A 285 32.40 -11.36 -43.00
CA SER A 285 33.42 -11.34 -44.04
C SER A 285 34.69 -11.86 -43.39
N ASP A 286 35.06 -13.08 -43.79
CA ASP A 286 36.32 -13.78 -43.51
C ASP A 286 36.52 -14.37 -42.10
N ASP A 287 36.11 -15.63 -41.96
CA ASP A 287 37.02 -16.80 -41.89
C ASP A 287 36.54 -17.90 -40.91
N ASP A 288 37.06 -19.09 -41.17
CA ASP A 288 36.54 -20.44 -40.98
C ASP A 288 36.21 -20.95 -39.55
N GLY A 289 35.27 -21.90 -39.51
CA GLY A 289 35.31 -23.10 -38.66
C GLY A 289 35.17 -23.00 -37.13
N ALA A 290 33.93 -23.05 -36.61
CA ALA A 290 33.58 -23.86 -35.42
C ALA A 290 32.06 -24.00 -35.26
N ALA A 291 31.51 -25.15 -35.66
CA ALA A 291 30.22 -25.62 -35.17
C ALA A 291 30.36 -25.95 -33.66
N GLY A 292 29.71 -25.16 -32.80
CA GLY A 292 29.88 -25.30 -31.34
C GLY A 292 28.79 -24.60 -30.54
N GLY A 293 27.55 -25.06 -30.68
CA GLY A 293 26.44 -24.75 -29.78
C GLY A 293 25.74 -23.42 -30.07
N ALA A 294 24.45 -23.50 -30.41
CA ALA A 294 23.55 -22.38 -30.15
C ALA A 294 23.66 -22.07 -28.65
N SER A 295 24.49 -21.09 -28.29
CA SER A 295 24.68 -20.68 -26.90
C SER A 295 23.31 -20.30 -26.36
N ALA A 296 22.76 -21.17 -25.51
CA ALA A 296 21.46 -20.99 -24.89
C ALA A 296 21.38 -19.55 -24.36
N LEU A 297 20.28 -18.86 -24.63
CA LEU A 297 20.08 -17.52 -24.11
C LEU A 297 20.23 -17.58 -22.59
N CYS A 298 21.07 -16.71 -22.04
CA CYS A 298 21.18 -16.59 -20.59
C CYS A 298 19.84 -16.07 -20.06
N SER A 299 19.24 -16.75 -19.08
CA SER A 299 17.97 -16.36 -18.45
C SER A 299 18.01 -14.89 -17.98
N THR A 300 19.12 -14.47 -17.37
CA THR A 300 19.34 -13.08 -16.95
C THR A 300 19.31 -12.09 -18.11
N ALA A 301 19.82 -12.47 -19.29
CA ALA A 301 19.80 -11.60 -20.46
C ALA A 301 18.37 -11.41 -20.98
N VAL A 302 17.57 -12.49 -21.02
CA VAL A 302 16.14 -12.43 -21.40
C VAL A 302 15.37 -11.55 -20.43
N GLN A 303 15.58 -11.75 -19.12
CA GLN A 303 14.94 -10.94 -18.08
C GLN A 303 15.30 -9.46 -18.20
N ASN A 304 16.58 -9.11 -18.39
CA ASN A 304 16.99 -7.73 -18.59
C ASN A 304 16.34 -7.12 -19.84
N GLN A 305 16.29 -7.85 -20.95
CA GLN A 305 15.61 -7.38 -22.16
C GLN A 305 14.10 -7.19 -21.93
N ALA A 306 13.48 -8.09 -21.18
CA ALA A 306 12.05 -8.02 -20.86
C ALA A 306 11.74 -6.75 -20.05
N TYR A 307 12.52 -6.45 -19.00
CA TYR A 307 12.37 -5.20 -18.24
C TYR A 307 12.64 -3.95 -19.08
N LEU A 308 13.64 -3.97 -19.98
CA LEU A 308 13.89 -2.85 -20.87
C LEU A 308 12.72 -2.56 -21.83
N LYS A 309 11.95 -3.59 -22.21
CA LYS A 309 10.74 -3.40 -23.01
C LYS A 309 9.63 -2.69 -22.23
N LEU A 310 9.54 -2.90 -20.91
CA LEU A 310 8.53 -2.23 -20.09
C LEU A 310 8.71 -0.71 -20.05
N LEU A 311 9.93 -0.20 -20.30
CA LEU A 311 10.19 1.25 -20.40
C LEU A 311 9.57 1.92 -21.63
N LYS A 312 9.12 1.13 -22.61
CA LYS A 312 8.46 1.60 -23.84
C LYS A 312 7.22 0.75 -24.10
N TRP A 313 6.44 0.52 -23.05
CA TRP A 313 5.26 -0.33 -23.13
C TRP A 313 4.09 0.45 -23.72
N ASP A 314 3.23 -0.24 -24.48
CA ASP A 314 1.95 0.33 -24.89
C ASP A 314 0.92 0.11 -23.78
N HIS A 315 0.87 1.03 -22.83
CA HIS A 315 -0.07 0.98 -21.71
C HIS A 315 -1.54 1.13 -22.12
N VAL A 316 -1.85 1.50 -23.37
CA VAL A 316 -3.23 1.70 -23.84
C VAL A 316 -3.80 0.41 -24.41
N ASN A 317 -3.01 -0.30 -25.23
CA ASN A 317 -3.51 -1.45 -25.99
C ASN A 317 -2.99 -2.80 -25.50
N ARG A 318 -1.97 -2.83 -24.64
CA ARG A 318 -1.39 -4.09 -24.14
C ARG A 318 -1.58 -4.25 -22.63
N PRO A 319 -2.13 -5.38 -22.17
CA PRO A 319 -2.24 -5.67 -20.75
C PRO A 319 -0.84 -5.80 -20.13
N PHE A 320 -0.70 -5.41 -18.86
CA PHE A 320 0.58 -5.43 -18.16
C PHE A 320 0.86 -6.84 -17.60
N PRO A 321 2.11 -7.32 -17.57
CA PRO A 321 2.40 -8.67 -17.07
C PRO A 321 2.02 -8.81 -15.58
N GLU A 322 1.43 -9.95 -15.21
CA GLU A 322 0.78 -10.13 -13.91
C GLU A 322 1.75 -10.01 -12.73
N THR A 323 3.01 -10.46 -12.90
CA THR A 323 4.03 -10.41 -11.85
C THR A 323 4.52 -9.00 -11.51
N VAL A 324 4.33 -8.04 -12.41
CA VAL A 324 4.75 -6.63 -12.22
C VAL A 324 3.57 -5.68 -12.21
N LEU A 325 2.34 -6.20 -12.09
CA LEU A 325 1.10 -5.42 -12.14
C LEU A 325 1.06 -4.32 -11.08
N MET A 326 1.60 -4.58 -9.88
CA MET A 326 1.68 -3.61 -8.79
C MET A 326 2.55 -2.40 -9.14
N ASP A 327 3.53 -2.56 -10.03
CA ASP A 327 4.48 -1.52 -10.45
C ASP A 327 4.04 -0.76 -11.72
N GLN A 328 2.84 -1.03 -12.27
CA GLN A 328 2.41 -0.49 -13.56
C GLN A 328 2.51 1.05 -13.62
N THR A 329 2.05 1.75 -12.59
CA THR A 329 2.09 3.22 -12.53
C THR A 329 3.53 3.74 -12.50
N ARG A 330 4.44 3.05 -11.80
CA ARG A 330 5.86 3.41 -11.74
C ARG A 330 6.52 3.25 -13.10
N PHE A 331 6.22 2.18 -13.83
CA PHE A 331 6.71 2.02 -15.20
C PHE A 331 6.19 3.11 -16.14
N GLN A 332 4.93 3.54 -15.98
CA GLN A 332 4.38 4.68 -16.74
C GLN A 332 5.11 5.98 -16.43
N GLU A 333 5.39 6.27 -15.16
CA GLU A 333 6.16 7.44 -14.73
C GLU A 333 7.58 7.41 -15.31
N ILE A 334 8.27 6.27 -15.24
CA ILE A 334 9.62 6.11 -15.80
C ILE A 334 9.58 6.26 -17.34
N GLN A 335 8.58 5.71 -18.01
CA GLN A 335 8.41 5.88 -19.45
C GLN A 335 8.23 7.36 -19.80
N LEU A 336 7.42 8.08 -19.03
CA LEU A 336 7.21 9.51 -19.22
C LEU A 336 8.52 10.31 -19.06
N GLU A 337 9.29 10.02 -18.02
CA GLU A 337 10.61 10.63 -17.81
C GLU A 337 11.56 10.31 -18.95
N LEU A 338 11.57 9.07 -19.45
CA LEU A 338 12.38 8.63 -20.58
C LEU A 338 12.01 9.38 -21.86
N GLU A 339 10.71 9.55 -22.14
CA GLU A 339 10.22 10.32 -23.29
C GLU A 339 10.61 11.79 -23.20
N GLN A 340 10.50 12.39 -22.01
CA GLN A 340 10.94 13.77 -21.77
C GLN A 340 12.45 13.92 -21.99
N LEU A 341 13.25 12.98 -21.50
CA LEU A 341 14.71 12.95 -21.71
C LEU A 341 15.07 12.76 -23.19
N LEU A 342 14.36 11.87 -23.89
CA LEU A 342 14.58 11.62 -25.32
C LEU A 342 14.27 12.86 -26.15
N LEU A 343 13.14 13.52 -25.88
CA LEU A 343 12.76 14.74 -26.59
C LEU A 343 13.74 15.88 -26.28
N THR A 344 14.08 16.08 -25.00
CA THR A 344 15.07 17.08 -24.60
C THR A 344 16.41 16.83 -25.27
N GLY A 345 16.88 15.58 -25.28
CA GLY A 345 18.13 15.18 -25.94
C GLY A 345 18.09 15.41 -27.45
N THR A 346 16.97 15.09 -28.08
CA THR A 346 16.77 15.27 -29.54
C THR A 346 16.73 16.76 -29.90
N VAL A 347 16.00 17.58 -29.16
CA VAL A 347 15.94 19.03 -29.38
C VAL A 347 17.32 19.66 -29.17
N LEU A 348 18.05 19.27 -28.12
CA LEU A 348 19.42 19.74 -27.90
C LEU A 348 20.32 19.30 -29.06
N LEU A 349 20.30 18.03 -29.45
CA LEU A 349 21.12 17.50 -30.54
C LEU A 349 20.84 18.23 -31.86
N VAL A 350 19.57 18.44 -32.22
CA VAL A 350 19.17 19.17 -33.43
C VAL A 350 19.60 20.64 -33.34
N THR A 351 19.40 21.29 -32.19
CA THR A 351 19.75 22.70 -32.00
C THR A 351 21.27 22.92 -32.08
N PHE A 352 22.06 22.07 -31.44
CA PHE A 352 23.52 22.16 -31.45
C PHE A 352 24.13 21.68 -32.76
N SER A 353 23.53 20.72 -33.47
CA SER A 353 23.99 20.33 -34.81
C SER A 353 23.69 21.38 -35.87
N ALA A 354 22.51 22.04 -35.80
CA ALA A 354 22.11 23.06 -36.77
C ALA A 354 22.78 24.43 -36.55
N ALA A 355 23.01 24.84 -35.29
CA ALA A 355 23.48 26.19 -34.95
C ALA A 355 24.72 26.21 -34.04
N GLY A 356 25.45 25.09 -33.95
CA GLY A 356 26.54 24.87 -32.99
C GLY A 356 27.65 25.93 -32.98
N SER A 357 28.04 26.49 -34.13
CA SER A 357 29.08 27.53 -34.19
C SER A 357 28.64 28.88 -33.62
N ALA A 358 27.34 29.20 -33.68
CA ALA A 358 26.78 30.43 -33.13
C ALA A 358 26.42 30.30 -31.63
N LEU A 359 26.13 29.08 -31.18
CA LEU A 359 25.62 28.80 -29.84
C LEU A 359 26.67 28.29 -28.84
N ALA A 360 27.82 27.81 -29.31
CA ALA A 360 28.92 27.32 -28.46
C ALA A 360 29.54 28.41 -27.55
N GLY A 361 29.34 29.69 -27.87
CA GLY A 361 29.84 30.82 -27.08
C GLY A 361 28.93 31.32 -25.97
N LEU A 362 27.70 30.80 -25.82
CA LEU A 362 26.72 31.29 -24.84
C LEU A 362 26.68 30.38 -23.59
N PRO A 363 27.29 30.78 -22.46
CA PRO A 363 27.24 29.99 -21.23
C PRO A 363 25.80 29.91 -20.71
N GLY A 364 25.35 28.70 -20.36
CA GLY A 364 24.01 28.46 -19.78
C GLY A 364 22.85 28.37 -20.79
N PHE A 365 23.10 28.49 -22.10
CA PHE A 365 22.05 28.37 -23.11
C PHE A 365 21.39 26.97 -23.12
N ALA A 366 22.20 25.91 -23.00
CA ALA A 366 21.71 24.55 -22.91
C ALA A 366 20.79 24.34 -21.70
N GLU A 367 21.16 24.89 -20.54
CA GLU A 367 20.35 24.81 -19.32
C GLU A 367 19.03 25.57 -19.46
N LYS A 368 19.06 26.76 -20.09
CA LYS A 368 17.84 27.52 -20.37
C LYS A 368 16.89 26.78 -21.31
N ILE A 369 17.40 26.12 -22.36
CA ILE A 369 16.60 25.26 -23.24
C ILE A 369 16.00 24.09 -22.46
N LYS A 370 16.81 23.40 -21.63
CA LYS A 370 16.31 22.30 -20.80
C LYS A 370 15.17 22.76 -19.88
N THR A 371 15.29 23.93 -19.23
CA THR A 371 14.22 24.48 -18.39
C THR A 371 12.96 24.78 -19.20
N ILE A 372 13.09 25.41 -20.37
CA ILE A 372 11.94 25.74 -21.23
C ILE A 372 11.24 24.47 -21.71
N ILE A 373 12.00 23.48 -22.21
CA ILE A 373 11.45 22.21 -22.67
C ILE A 373 10.75 21.48 -21.53
N LYS A 374 11.38 21.40 -20.34
CA LYS A 374 10.75 20.79 -19.16
C LYS A 374 9.41 21.43 -18.85
N VAL A 375 9.34 22.76 -18.77
CA VAL A 375 8.09 23.49 -18.48
C VAL A 375 7.02 23.23 -19.54
N LEU A 376 7.39 23.22 -20.83
CA LEU A 376 6.45 22.94 -21.91
C LEU A 376 5.92 21.50 -21.86
N LEU A 377 6.79 20.53 -21.54
CA LEU A 377 6.40 19.12 -21.46
C LEU A 377 5.56 18.79 -20.23
N THR A 378 5.84 19.43 -19.08
CA THR A 378 4.99 19.30 -17.89
C THR A 378 3.54 19.68 -18.19
N GLY A 379 3.30 20.65 -19.08
CA GLY A 379 1.95 21.05 -19.50
C GLY A 379 1.28 20.09 -20.50
N MET A 380 2.05 19.35 -21.30
CA MET A 380 1.52 18.44 -22.33
C MET A 380 1.19 17.05 -21.78
N HIS A 381 1.88 16.64 -20.73
CA HIS A 381 1.75 15.32 -20.13
C HIS A 381 0.85 15.28 -18.90
N LEU A 382 0.11 16.37 -18.59
CA LEU A 382 -1.11 16.24 -17.79
C LEU A 382 -2.07 15.38 -18.62
N PRO A 383 -2.23 14.08 -18.32
CA PRO A 383 -3.36 13.38 -18.86
C PRO A 383 -4.57 14.12 -18.29
N PHE A 384 -5.62 14.28 -19.09
CA PHE A 384 -6.96 14.47 -18.57
C PHE A 384 -7.09 13.70 -17.27
N SER A 385 -7.34 14.42 -16.18
CA SER A 385 -7.50 13.87 -14.85
C SER A 385 -8.39 12.64 -14.95
N ASN A 386 -7.79 11.44 -14.88
CA ASN A 386 -8.55 10.20 -14.80
C ASN A 386 -9.10 10.16 -13.38
N SER A 387 -10.19 10.91 -13.19
CA SER A 387 -11.26 10.58 -12.26
C SER A 387 -11.81 9.20 -12.67
N LYS A 388 -11.07 8.13 -12.38
CA LYS A 388 -11.46 6.69 -12.47
C LYS A 388 -10.20 5.81 -12.40
N VAL A 389 -9.48 5.83 -11.27
CA VAL A 389 -8.67 4.65 -10.84
C VAL A 389 -8.66 4.54 -9.31
N SER A 390 -8.81 5.66 -8.59
CA SER A 390 -8.98 5.60 -7.12
C SER A 390 -10.32 4.98 -6.66
N GLY A 391 -11.27 4.76 -7.59
CA GLY A 391 -12.57 4.14 -7.29
C GLY A 391 -12.62 2.61 -7.40
N GLU A 392 -11.62 1.95 -7.98
CA GLU A 392 -11.65 0.48 -8.16
C GLU A 392 -10.98 -0.29 -7.02
N LEU A 393 -10.29 0.38 -6.11
CA LEU A 393 -9.87 -0.19 -4.81
C LEU A 393 -10.93 -0.02 -3.71
N SER A 394 -12.08 0.60 -4.02
CA SER A 394 -13.19 0.79 -3.09
C SER A 394 -14.40 -0.13 -3.37
N CYS A 395 -14.31 -1.02 -4.37
CA CYS A 395 -15.40 -1.91 -4.77
C CYS A 395 -14.96 -3.35 -5.12
N LEU A 396 -13.92 -3.86 -4.46
CA LEU A 396 -13.63 -5.30 -4.39
C LEU A 396 -13.44 -5.75 -2.94
#